data_AF-A0A2M9PCJ5-F1
#
_entry.id   AF-A0A2M9PCJ5-F1
#
_cell.length_a   1.000
_cell.length_b   1.000
_cell.length_c   1.000
_cell.angle_alpha   90.00
_cell.angle_beta   90.00
_cell.angle_gamma   90.00
#
_symmetry.space_group_name_H-M   'P 1'
#
loop_
_entity.id
_entity.type
_entity.pdbx_description
1 polymer ?
#
loop_
_entity_poly.entity_id
_entity_poly.type
_entity_poly.pdbx_seq_one_letter_code
_entity_poly.pdbx_strand_id
1 'polypeptide(L)'
;MATLVLGAAGAAIGGSIGGAILGVSAATIGGFIGSTIGSVVDSWIISSLAPTQRIEGARLDTLRITSATEGAVIPRLYGRMRMGGNIIWATDFREETKTTTQGGGKGGGGGKVKTTEYLYYASFAVALCEGPITGIGRIWADGKPMDLSGVTWRWYPGDEAQTADPFIAAKMGAANTPAYRGTAYVVFEELALSTYGNRLPQLSFEVFRPLADPDTAEGLTRAVTMIPASGEFTYATQAIRKTDGGATVPENLNALADSTDMVEALDRLQAMAPAVESVSLVVAWFGDDLRAGSCKVRPGVEVLAKSTTPASWSANGVSRANAFLVSRDDQDRPVYGGTPSDFAVVQAIEEMKARGLRVTFYPFILMDVPPGNTLPNPYSDNAAETGQPVFPWRGRITCSPAAGFAGAVDKTATAASQVAALFGAATPASFSVSGQSVSWTGPSGDWGLRRMVLHYAHLCAAAGGVDAFLIGTEMPGLTTIRSGASSYPAVQAFRDLLGDVRSILGSGTKIGYA
;
A
#
# COMPACT_ATOMS: atom_id res chain seq x y z
N MET A 1 -0.80 -88.72 -3.51
CA MET A 1 -0.05 -88.23 -4.68
C MET A 1 -1.00 -87.29 -5.41
N ALA A 2 -0.53 -86.10 -5.80
CA ALA A 2 -1.38 -85.01 -6.27
C ALA A 2 -2.33 -84.40 -5.20
N THR A 3 -2.73 -83.16 -5.46
CA THR A 3 -3.83 -82.38 -4.86
C THR A 3 -3.75 -82.03 -3.36
N LEU A 4 -2.95 -81.01 -3.03
CA LEU A 4 -3.14 -79.99 -1.97
C LEU A 4 -1.77 -79.34 -1.72
N VAL A 5 -1.44 -78.24 -2.42
CA VAL A 5 -0.43 -77.21 -2.04
C VAL A 5 -0.37 -76.04 -3.06
N LEU A 6 -0.93 -76.17 -4.27
CA LEU A 6 -0.92 -75.09 -5.29
C LEU A 6 -2.28 -74.45 -5.60
N GLY A 7 -3.22 -74.49 -4.63
CA GLY A 7 -4.51 -73.77 -4.69
C GLY A 7 -4.62 -72.54 -3.77
N ALA A 8 -3.65 -72.30 -2.88
CA ALA A 8 -3.73 -71.24 -1.86
C ALA A 8 -2.87 -69.99 -2.19
N ALA A 9 -2.08 -70.01 -3.26
CA ALA A 9 -1.34 -68.83 -3.74
C ALA A 9 -2.01 -68.12 -4.95
N GLY A 10 -3.08 -68.70 -5.51
CA GLY A 10 -3.77 -68.18 -6.70
C GLY A 10 -5.05 -67.37 -6.44
N ALA A 11 -5.61 -67.41 -5.24
CA ALA A 11 -6.83 -66.67 -4.88
C ALA A 11 -6.56 -65.39 -4.04
N ALA A 12 -5.31 -65.16 -3.61
CA ALA A 12 -4.93 -63.98 -2.81
C ALA A 12 -4.37 -62.81 -3.64
N ILE A 13 -4.10 -63.02 -4.94
CA ILE A 13 -3.59 -61.96 -5.86
C ILE A 13 -4.68 -61.49 -6.85
N GLY A 14 -5.78 -62.25 -7.02
CA GLY A 14 -6.85 -61.94 -7.98
C GLY A 14 -8.03 -61.12 -7.45
N GLY A 15 -8.11 -60.86 -6.14
CA GLY A 15 -9.26 -60.17 -5.51
C GLY A 15 -8.95 -58.84 -4.82
N SER A 16 -7.68 -58.48 -4.62
CA SER A 16 -7.27 -57.37 -3.74
C SER A 16 -6.70 -56.15 -4.46
N ILE A 17 -6.57 -56.17 -5.79
CA ILE A 17 -6.13 -54.99 -6.58
C ILE A 17 -7.33 -54.25 -7.23
N GLY A 18 -8.54 -54.82 -7.17
CA GLY A 18 -9.74 -54.21 -7.78
C GLY A 18 -10.58 -53.31 -6.87
N GLY A 19 -10.34 -53.28 -5.56
CA GLY A 19 -11.25 -52.65 -4.58
C GLY A 19 -10.79 -51.31 -3.99
N ALA A 20 -9.53 -50.89 -4.18
CA ALA A 20 -8.97 -49.72 -3.48
C ALA A 20 -9.09 -48.39 -4.25
N ILE A 21 -9.56 -48.39 -5.51
CA ILE A 21 -9.64 -47.18 -6.34
C ILE A 21 -11.04 -46.50 -6.29
N LEU A 22 -12.09 -47.19 -5.86
CA LEU A 22 -13.46 -46.62 -5.82
C LEU A 22 -14.12 -46.81 -4.45
N GLY A 23 -13.49 -46.33 -3.40
CA GLY A 23 -13.96 -46.53 -2.02
C GLY A 23 -15.45 -46.31 -1.85
N VAL A 24 -16.19 -47.39 -1.49
CA VAL A 24 -17.00 -47.55 -0.25
C VAL A 24 -17.43 -49.04 -0.13
N SER A 25 -17.36 -49.60 1.10
CA SER A 25 -18.31 -50.51 1.78
C SER A 25 -17.55 -51.55 2.63
N ALA A 26 -18.00 -52.01 3.80
CA ALA A 26 -19.05 -51.67 4.76
C ALA A 26 -18.73 -52.48 6.05
N ALA A 27 -19.29 -52.08 7.20
CA ALA A 27 -19.21 -52.71 8.53
C ALA A 27 -17.89 -52.45 9.29
N THR A 28 -17.83 -52.02 10.56
CA THR A 28 -18.75 -52.12 11.71
C THR A 28 -18.16 -51.16 12.77
N ILE A 29 -18.87 -50.11 13.22
CA ILE A 29 -19.57 -49.97 14.51
C ILE A 29 -18.77 -50.40 15.76
N GLY A 30 -18.58 -49.41 16.66
CA GLY A 30 -18.37 -49.57 18.12
C GLY A 30 -16.93 -49.32 18.58
N GLY A 31 -16.59 -48.45 19.53
CA GLY A 31 -17.35 -47.56 20.39
C GLY A 31 -16.36 -46.81 21.31
N PHE A 32 -16.62 -45.52 21.50
CA PHE A 32 -16.55 -44.74 22.75
C PHE A 32 -15.31 -44.77 23.70
N ILE A 33 -14.93 -43.54 24.12
CA ILE A 33 -14.15 -43.10 25.32
C ILE A 33 -12.65 -43.40 25.29
N GLY A 34 -11.69 -42.49 25.51
CA GLY A 34 -11.65 -41.11 25.96
C GLY A 34 -10.20 -40.81 26.43
N SER A 35 -9.81 -39.54 26.43
CA SER A 35 -8.57 -38.95 27.00
C SER A 35 -7.28 -38.87 26.12
N THR A 36 -7.19 -37.74 25.39
CA THR A 36 -6.09 -36.74 25.45
C THR A 36 -4.61 -37.00 25.12
N ILE A 37 -4.10 -38.16 24.66
CA ILE A 37 -2.67 -38.24 24.23
C ILE A 37 -2.43 -39.16 23.00
N GLY A 38 -3.11 -38.95 21.87
CA GLY A 38 -3.03 -39.89 20.71
C GLY A 38 -2.75 -39.34 19.32
N SER A 39 -2.80 -38.02 19.08
CA SER A 39 -2.77 -37.49 17.70
C SER A 39 -1.39 -37.43 17.04
N VAL A 40 -0.31 -37.62 17.80
CA VAL A 40 1.07 -37.53 17.27
C VAL A 40 1.69 -38.89 16.95
N VAL A 41 1.10 -39.98 17.46
CA VAL A 41 1.61 -41.35 17.26
C VAL A 41 0.91 -42.02 16.08
N ASP A 42 -0.39 -41.76 15.88
CA ASP A 42 -1.14 -42.33 14.75
C ASP A 42 -0.68 -41.80 13.38
N SER A 43 -0.22 -40.55 13.30
CA SER A 43 0.32 -39.99 12.04
C SER A 43 1.64 -40.64 11.62
N TRP A 44 2.46 -41.07 12.59
CA TRP A 44 3.74 -41.73 12.31
C TRP A 44 3.56 -43.18 11.88
N ILE A 45 2.61 -43.90 12.47
CA ILE A 45 2.29 -45.28 12.11
C ILE A 45 1.61 -45.35 10.72
N ILE A 46 0.69 -44.43 10.42
CA ILE A 46 0.03 -44.36 9.11
C ILE A 46 1.03 -43.95 8.00
N SER A 47 1.97 -43.04 8.29
CA SER A 47 3.05 -42.68 7.36
C SER A 47 4.04 -43.83 7.10
N SER A 48 4.15 -44.81 8.00
CA SER A 48 5.09 -45.93 7.88
C SER A 48 4.52 -47.14 7.14
N LEU A 49 3.20 -47.22 6.97
CA LEU A 49 2.50 -48.38 6.40
C LEU A 49 1.93 -48.12 4.98
N ALA A 50 1.97 -46.88 4.49
CA ALA A 50 1.64 -46.56 3.11
C ALA A 50 2.91 -46.58 2.24
N PRO A 51 3.00 -47.42 1.18
CA PRO A 51 4.11 -47.36 0.24
C PRO A 51 4.19 -45.95 -0.34
N THR A 52 5.36 -45.33 -0.26
CA THR A 52 5.63 -43.96 -0.73
C THR A 52 5.30 -43.87 -2.22
N GLN A 53 4.07 -43.47 -2.57
CA GLN A 53 3.75 -43.03 -3.92
C GLN A 53 4.54 -41.73 -4.15
N ARG A 54 5.72 -41.86 -4.77
CA ARG A 54 6.45 -40.73 -5.33
C ARG A 54 5.65 -40.22 -6.53
N ILE A 55 4.76 -39.28 -6.24
CA ILE A 55 4.13 -38.44 -7.25
C ILE A 55 5.15 -37.35 -7.57
N GLU A 56 5.82 -37.43 -8.73
CA GLU A 56 6.63 -36.31 -9.22
C GLU A 56 5.68 -35.16 -9.60
N GLY A 57 5.70 -34.08 -8.79
CA GLY A 57 5.03 -32.83 -9.11
C GLY A 57 5.77 -32.02 -10.18
N ALA A 58 5.15 -30.94 -10.66
CA ALA A 58 5.76 -30.04 -11.64
C ALA A 58 7.12 -29.51 -11.13
N ARG A 59 8.16 -29.58 -11.98
CA ARG A 59 9.51 -29.10 -11.66
C ARG A 59 9.58 -27.57 -11.73
N LEU A 60 10.49 -26.98 -10.96
CA LEU A 60 10.82 -25.56 -11.04
C LEU A 60 11.31 -25.23 -12.45
N ASP A 61 10.46 -24.56 -13.22
CA ASP A 61 10.82 -24.07 -14.54
C ASP A 61 11.60 -22.76 -14.39
N THR A 62 12.89 -22.80 -14.71
CA THR A 62 13.79 -21.64 -14.59
C THR A 62 13.50 -20.57 -15.65
N LEU A 63 12.73 -20.90 -16.69
CA LEU A 63 12.32 -19.99 -17.75
C LEU A 63 10.78 -19.86 -17.77
N ARG A 64 10.26 -18.69 -17.43
CA ARG A 64 8.81 -18.40 -17.49
C ARG A 64 8.46 -17.96 -18.91
N ILE A 65 8.10 -18.90 -19.76
CA ILE A 65 7.86 -18.71 -21.20
C ILE A 65 6.37 -18.51 -21.46
N THR A 66 6.03 -17.58 -22.35
CA THR A 66 4.71 -17.55 -22.99
C THR A 66 4.67 -18.62 -24.09
N SER A 67 3.78 -19.61 -23.96
CA SER A 67 3.59 -20.67 -24.96
C SER A 67 2.36 -20.40 -25.84
N ALA A 68 2.16 -21.24 -26.86
CA ALA A 68 0.95 -21.30 -27.68
C ALA A 68 0.64 -22.78 -28.01
N THR A 69 0.58 -23.60 -26.97
CA THR A 69 0.56 -25.07 -27.11
C THR A 69 -0.77 -25.63 -26.60
N GLU A 70 -1.42 -26.44 -27.43
CA GLU A 70 -2.58 -27.24 -27.02
C GLU A 70 -2.16 -28.38 -26.08
N GLY A 71 -2.97 -28.64 -25.05
CA GLY A 71 -2.64 -29.63 -24.01
C GLY A 71 -1.73 -29.11 -22.89
N ALA A 72 -1.35 -27.83 -22.92
CA ALA A 72 -0.69 -27.19 -21.79
C ALA A 72 -1.61 -27.19 -20.55
N VAL A 73 -1.03 -27.41 -19.37
CA VAL A 73 -1.79 -27.40 -18.10
C VAL A 73 -2.27 -25.98 -17.78
N ILE A 74 -3.45 -25.87 -17.18
CA ILE A 74 -3.92 -24.61 -16.59
C ILE A 74 -3.35 -24.54 -15.17
N PRO A 75 -2.43 -23.60 -14.87
CA PRO A 75 -1.82 -23.52 -13.55
C PRO A 75 -2.81 -23.08 -12.47
N ARG A 76 -2.55 -23.46 -11.22
CA ARG A 76 -3.19 -22.88 -10.02
C ARG A 76 -2.18 -22.03 -9.28
N LEU A 77 -2.62 -20.89 -8.79
CA LEU A 77 -1.80 -19.92 -8.06
C LEU A 77 -2.43 -19.62 -6.71
N TYR A 78 -1.59 -19.41 -5.70
CA TYR A 78 -1.99 -18.85 -4.42
C TYR A 78 -1.01 -17.73 -4.04
N GLY A 79 -1.55 -16.57 -3.64
CA GLY A 79 -0.77 -15.38 -3.30
C GLY A 79 -0.37 -14.55 -4.53
N ARG A 80 0.81 -13.92 -4.45
CA ARG A 80 1.37 -13.04 -5.49
C ARG A 80 2.54 -13.73 -6.17
N MET A 81 2.43 -13.98 -7.48
CA MET A 81 3.51 -14.62 -8.23
C MET A 81 3.61 -14.08 -9.66
N ARG A 82 4.85 -13.95 -10.15
CA ARG A 82 5.08 -13.71 -11.57
C ARG A 82 5.03 -15.03 -12.34
N MET A 83 4.22 -15.11 -13.37
CA MET A 83 4.07 -16.31 -14.21
C MET A 83 4.03 -15.96 -15.70
N GLY A 84 4.43 -16.91 -16.55
CA GLY A 84 4.13 -16.85 -17.98
C GLY A 84 2.66 -17.17 -18.24
N GLY A 85 2.23 -17.06 -19.48
CA GLY A 85 0.89 -17.47 -19.88
C GLY A 85 0.89 -18.27 -21.19
N ASN A 86 -0.28 -18.73 -21.62
CA ASN A 86 -0.44 -19.45 -22.88
C ASN A 86 -1.35 -18.65 -23.81
N ILE A 87 -0.92 -18.41 -25.05
CA ILE A 87 -1.75 -17.72 -26.04
C ILE A 87 -2.94 -18.62 -26.40
N ILE A 88 -4.15 -18.07 -26.23
CA ILE A 88 -5.43 -18.78 -26.46
C ILE A 88 -6.22 -18.20 -27.63
N TRP A 89 -5.82 -17.03 -28.13
CA TRP A 89 -6.39 -16.38 -29.29
C TRP A 89 -5.39 -15.36 -29.85
N ALA A 90 -5.30 -15.23 -31.16
CA ALA A 90 -4.51 -14.19 -31.82
C ALA A 90 -5.08 -13.90 -33.21
N THR A 91 -4.93 -12.67 -33.68
CA THR A 91 -5.16 -12.30 -35.09
C THR A 91 -3.87 -12.39 -35.89
N ASP A 92 -3.98 -12.35 -37.22
CA ASP A 92 -2.84 -12.07 -38.09
C ASP A 92 -2.21 -10.71 -37.75
N PHE A 93 -0.93 -10.54 -38.08
CA PHE A 93 -0.22 -9.28 -37.92
C PHE A 93 -0.83 -8.21 -38.84
N ARG A 94 -1.10 -7.03 -38.29
CA ARG A 94 -1.48 -5.85 -39.08
C ARG A 94 -0.23 -5.08 -39.44
N GLU A 95 0.01 -4.91 -40.73
CA GLU A 95 1.09 -4.06 -41.26
C GLU A 95 0.54 -2.67 -41.60
N GLU A 96 1.26 -1.63 -41.20
CA GLU A 96 0.98 -0.24 -41.55
C GLU A 96 2.23 0.39 -42.17
N THR A 97 2.08 0.95 -43.37
CA THR A 97 3.18 1.57 -44.12
C THR A 97 3.18 3.08 -43.93
N LYS A 98 4.26 3.65 -43.40
CA LYS A 98 4.43 5.10 -43.24
C LYS A 98 5.54 5.61 -44.16
N THR A 99 5.15 6.36 -45.20
CA THR A 99 6.12 6.98 -46.12
C THR A 99 6.37 8.44 -45.72
N THR A 100 7.59 8.76 -45.31
CA THR A 100 8.05 10.15 -45.13
C THR A 100 8.91 10.57 -46.31
N THR A 101 8.67 11.77 -46.84
CA THR A 101 9.47 12.34 -47.92
C THR A 101 10.23 13.56 -47.39
N GLN A 102 11.55 13.49 -47.32
CA GLN A 102 12.38 14.66 -47.00
C GLN A 102 12.86 15.33 -48.30
N GLY A 103 12.65 16.66 -48.38
CA GLY A 103 13.16 17.49 -49.45
C GLY A 103 14.62 17.86 -49.19
N GLY A 104 15.51 17.55 -50.14
CA GLY A 104 16.91 17.97 -50.08
C GLY A 104 17.04 19.49 -50.09
N GLY A 105 17.86 20.02 -49.17
CA GLY A 105 18.16 21.45 -49.05
C GLY A 105 18.85 22.02 -50.30
N LYS A 106 18.70 23.34 -50.49
CA LYS A 106 19.13 24.14 -51.66
C LYS A 106 20.60 23.88 -52.06
N GLY A 107 20.76 23.16 -53.16
CA GLY A 107 21.99 22.99 -53.93
C GLY A 107 21.69 22.00 -55.06
N GLY A 108 21.82 22.43 -56.31
CA GLY A 108 21.22 21.77 -57.48
C GLY A 108 21.37 20.25 -57.54
N GLY A 109 20.25 19.55 -57.78
CA GLY A 109 20.23 18.15 -58.23
C GLY A 109 19.89 17.07 -57.19
N GLY A 110 19.52 17.41 -55.95
CA GLY A 110 19.21 16.42 -54.90
C GLY A 110 17.83 15.76 -55.05
N GLY A 111 17.79 14.44 -55.30
CA GLY A 111 16.58 13.65 -55.38
C GLY A 111 15.76 13.64 -54.07
N LYS A 112 14.43 13.47 -54.20
CA LYS A 112 13.54 13.28 -53.04
C LYS A 112 13.86 11.93 -52.38
N VAL A 113 14.29 11.94 -51.12
CA VAL A 113 14.44 10.71 -50.35
C VAL A 113 13.08 10.36 -49.75
N LYS A 114 12.50 9.25 -50.23
CA LYS A 114 11.31 8.63 -49.63
C LYS A 114 11.76 7.53 -48.67
N THR A 115 11.54 7.71 -47.38
CA THR A 115 11.74 6.66 -46.37
C THR A 115 10.39 6.01 -46.12
N THR A 116 10.31 4.69 -46.33
CA THR A 116 9.10 3.90 -46.06
C THR A 116 9.36 3.03 -44.84
N GLU A 117 8.64 3.28 -43.76
CA GLU A 117 8.68 2.51 -42.53
C GLU A 117 7.51 1.52 -42.50
N TYR A 118 7.78 0.28 -42.06
CA TYR A 118 6.76 -0.75 -41.85
C TYR A 118 6.55 -0.92 -40.35
N LEU A 119 5.32 -0.70 -39.89
CA LEU A 119 4.91 -0.85 -38.50
C LEU A 119 4.03 -2.10 -38.39
N TYR A 120 4.34 -2.96 -37.44
CA TYR A 120 3.60 -4.20 -37.21
C TYR A 120 2.86 -4.14 -35.88
N TYR A 121 1.63 -4.63 -35.88
CA TYR A 121 0.78 -4.70 -34.71
C TYR A 121 0.18 -6.10 -34.56
N ALA A 122 -0.02 -6.56 -33.33
CA ALA A 122 -0.70 -7.82 -33.04
C ALA A 122 -1.81 -7.64 -32.01
N SER A 123 -2.90 -8.37 -32.19
CA SER A 123 -3.93 -8.52 -31.16
C SER A 123 -3.99 -9.98 -30.73
N PHE A 124 -3.96 -10.23 -29.42
CA PHE A 124 -3.89 -11.59 -28.88
C PHE A 124 -4.37 -11.65 -27.43
N ALA A 125 -4.74 -12.85 -27.00
CA ALA A 125 -5.16 -13.15 -25.63
C ALA A 125 -4.26 -14.22 -25.02
N VAL A 126 -3.91 -14.03 -23.75
CA VAL A 126 -2.99 -14.88 -22.98
C VAL A 126 -3.71 -15.40 -21.73
N ALA A 127 -3.93 -16.70 -21.66
CA ALA A 127 -4.40 -17.39 -20.45
C ALA A 127 -3.28 -17.46 -19.41
N LEU A 128 -3.63 -17.23 -18.14
CA LEU A 128 -2.67 -17.20 -17.04
C LEU A 128 -2.81 -18.41 -16.13
N CYS A 129 -3.94 -18.52 -15.44
CA CYS A 129 -4.21 -19.55 -14.46
C CYS A 129 -5.71 -19.79 -14.31
N GLU A 130 -6.07 -20.82 -13.55
CA GLU A 130 -7.44 -20.99 -13.05
C GLU A 130 -7.84 -19.76 -12.21
N GLY A 131 -9.04 -19.24 -12.43
CA GLY A 131 -9.59 -18.11 -11.67
C GLY A 131 -10.36 -18.55 -10.41
N PRO A 132 -10.96 -17.60 -9.67
CA PRO A 132 -10.82 -16.16 -9.86
C PRO A 132 -9.48 -15.64 -9.31
N ILE A 133 -8.87 -14.70 -10.03
CA ILE A 133 -7.78 -13.85 -9.53
C ILE A 133 -8.33 -12.48 -9.15
N THR A 134 -7.62 -11.74 -8.31
CA THR A 134 -8.04 -10.42 -7.83
C THR A 134 -7.28 -9.26 -8.47
N GLY A 135 -6.19 -9.53 -9.19
CA GLY A 135 -5.44 -8.47 -9.85
C GLY A 135 -4.30 -8.96 -10.73
N ILE A 136 -3.91 -8.08 -11.66
CA ILE A 136 -2.68 -8.14 -12.43
C ILE A 136 -1.85 -6.92 -12.08
N GLY A 137 -0.62 -7.16 -11.62
CA GLY A 137 0.36 -6.10 -11.38
C GLY A 137 1.24 -5.88 -12.59
N ARG A 138 2.55 -5.91 -12.34
CA ARG A 138 3.56 -5.67 -13.38
C ARG A 138 3.49 -6.69 -14.51
N ILE A 139 3.65 -6.20 -15.73
CA ILE A 139 3.80 -7.00 -16.94
C ILE A 139 5.23 -6.82 -17.43
N TRP A 140 5.87 -7.92 -17.81
CA TRP A 140 7.20 -7.91 -18.41
C TRP A 140 7.14 -8.48 -19.82
N ALA A 141 7.80 -7.81 -20.74
CA ALA A 141 8.03 -8.24 -22.11
C ALA A 141 9.52 -8.53 -22.30
N ASP A 142 9.85 -9.73 -22.77
CA ASP A 142 11.23 -10.22 -22.97
C ASP A 142 12.13 -10.00 -21.74
N GLY A 143 11.58 -10.21 -20.55
CA GLY A 143 12.28 -10.11 -19.27
C GLY A 143 12.34 -8.70 -18.65
N LYS A 144 12.01 -7.65 -19.41
CA LYS A 144 12.02 -6.25 -18.91
C LYS A 144 10.61 -5.76 -18.58
N PRO A 145 10.43 -4.90 -17.56
CA PRO A 145 9.13 -4.28 -17.29
C PRO A 145 8.61 -3.59 -18.56
N MET A 146 7.36 -3.86 -18.90
CA MET A 146 6.67 -3.28 -20.04
C MET A 146 5.97 -2.00 -19.59
N ASP A 147 6.21 -0.90 -20.30
CA ASP A 147 5.40 0.30 -20.18
C ASP A 147 4.04 0.05 -20.85
N LEU A 148 2.97 0.26 -20.10
CA LEU A 148 1.59 0.07 -20.56
C LEU A 148 0.95 1.38 -21.04
N SER A 149 1.69 2.49 -21.00
CA SER A 149 1.23 3.78 -21.48
C SER A 149 0.89 3.71 -22.97
N GLY A 150 -0.37 4.01 -23.31
CA GLY A 150 -0.86 3.93 -24.69
C GLY A 150 -1.09 2.50 -25.22
N VAL A 151 -0.85 1.47 -24.40
CA VAL A 151 -1.17 0.08 -24.75
C VAL A 151 -2.65 -0.16 -24.43
N THR A 152 -3.42 -0.62 -25.42
CA THR A 152 -4.81 -1.02 -25.20
C THR A 152 -4.84 -2.48 -24.73
N TRP A 153 -5.16 -2.69 -23.47
CA TRP A 153 -5.22 -4.02 -22.88
C TRP A 153 -6.37 -4.14 -21.87
N ARG A 154 -6.80 -5.37 -21.63
CA ARG A 154 -7.81 -5.74 -20.63
C ARG A 154 -7.41 -7.04 -19.98
N TRP A 155 -7.89 -7.29 -18.77
CA TRP A 155 -7.76 -8.60 -18.14
C TRP A 155 -9.10 -9.04 -17.56
N TYR A 156 -9.22 -10.35 -17.39
CA TYR A 156 -10.42 -11.02 -16.96
C TYR A 156 -10.07 -11.90 -15.75
N PRO A 157 -10.85 -11.83 -14.66
CA PRO A 157 -10.54 -12.50 -13.40
C PRO A 157 -10.65 -14.02 -13.47
N GLY A 158 -11.37 -14.57 -14.45
CA GLY A 158 -11.54 -16.01 -14.60
C GLY A 158 -12.63 -16.60 -13.72
N ASP A 159 -13.58 -15.81 -13.21
CA ASP A 159 -14.78 -16.35 -12.57
C ASP A 159 -15.77 -16.96 -13.59
N GLU A 160 -16.74 -17.71 -13.09
CA GLU A 160 -17.75 -18.38 -13.92
C GLU A 160 -18.81 -17.43 -14.50
N ALA A 161 -18.93 -16.21 -13.95
CA ALA A 161 -19.87 -15.20 -14.43
C ALA A 161 -19.30 -14.34 -15.56
N GLN A 162 -17.98 -14.39 -15.80
CA GLN A 162 -17.33 -13.57 -16.81
C GLN A 162 -17.90 -13.79 -18.22
N THR A 163 -17.91 -12.70 -18.99
CA THR A 163 -18.45 -12.65 -20.35
C THR A 163 -17.33 -12.66 -21.39
N ALA A 164 -17.69 -12.96 -22.64
CA ALA A 164 -16.79 -12.88 -23.79
C ALA A 164 -16.17 -11.48 -23.94
N ASP A 165 -14.90 -11.43 -24.37
CA ASP A 165 -14.23 -10.16 -24.66
C ASP A 165 -14.89 -9.48 -25.88
N PRO A 166 -15.23 -8.18 -25.79
CA PRO A 166 -15.96 -7.49 -26.85
C PRO A 166 -15.16 -7.31 -28.13
N PHE A 167 -13.82 -7.20 -28.06
CA PHE A 167 -12.97 -7.07 -29.23
C PHE A 167 -12.79 -8.41 -29.94
N ILE A 168 -12.56 -9.48 -29.18
CA ILE A 168 -12.56 -10.84 -29.75
C ILE A 168 -13.93 -11.13 -30.39
N ALA A 169 -15.04 -10.75 -29.75
CA ALA A 169 -16.38 -10.88 -30.28
C ALA A 169 -16.62 -10.06 -31.56
N ALA A 170 -16.06 -8.86 -31.65
CA ALA A 170 -16.13 -8.05 -32.86
C ALA A 170 -15.36 -8.67 -34.03
N LYS A 171 -14.25 -9.39 -33.76
CA LYS A 171 -13.44 -10.05 -34.80
C LYS A 171 -13.97 -11.43 -35.22
N MET A 172 -14.44 -12.23 -34.26
CA MET A 172 -14.84 -13.63 -34.49
C MET A 172 -16.35 -13.82 -34.61
N GLY A 173 -17.14 -12.82 -34.22
CA GLY A 173 -18.59 -12.89 -34.07
C GLY A 173 -19.00 -13.46 -32.71
N ALA A 174 -20.05 -12.89 -32.11
CA ALA A 174 -20.49 -13.22 -30.75
C ALA A 174 -20.77 -14.72 -30.51
N ALA A 175 -21.25 -15.44 -31.53
CA ALA A 175 -21.54 -16.88 -31.42
C ALA A 175 -20.27 -17.75 -31.35
N ASN A 176 -19.14 -17.25 -31.85
CA ASN A 176 -17.88 -18.00 -31.94
C ASN A 176 -16.85 -17.56 -30.89
N THR A 177 -17.21 -16.61 -30.01
CA THR A 177 -16.28 -16.09 -28.99
C THR A 177 -16.55 -16.75 -27.65
N PRO A 178 -15.65 -17.61 -27.16
CA PRO A 178 -15.76 -18.16 -25.83
C PRO A 178 -15.57 -17.07 -24.77
N ALA A 179 -16.23 -17.23 -23.64
CA ALA A 179 -16.03 -16.39 -22.45
C ALA A 179 -14.86 -16.85 -21.57
N TYR A 180 -14.19 -17.96 -21.94
CA TYR A 180 -13.08 -18.56 -21.20
C TYR A 180 -13.31 -18.71 -19.68
N ARG A 181 -14.56 -18.98 -19.27
CA ARG A 181 -14.98 -19.09 -17.85
C ARG A 181 -14.08 -20.06 -17.07
N GLY A 182 -13.80 -19.71 -15.81
CA GLY A 182 -12.88 -20.46 -14.95
C GLY A 182 -11.38 -20.19 -15.23
N THR A 183 -11.05 -19.43 -16.28
CA THR A 183 -9.65 -19.11 -16.65
C THR A 183 -9.43 -17.60 -16.64
N ALA A 184 -8.46 -17.14 -15.86
CA ALA A 184 -8.01 -15.76 -15.89
C ALA A 184 -7.15 -15.52 -17.13
N TYR A 185 -7.42 -14.45 -17.87
CA TYR A 185 -6.70 -14.15 -19.11
C TYR A 185 -6.55 -12.64 -19.35
N VAL A 186 -5.57 -12.28 -20.18
CA VAL A 186 -5.26 -10.90 -20.58
C VAL A 186 -5.42 -10.77 -22.08
N VAL A 187 -5.99 -9.67 -22.56
CA VAL A 187 -6.14 -9.34 -23.98
C VAL A 187 -5.34 -8.08 -24.29
N PHE A 188 -4.55 -8.12 -25.35
CA PHE A 188 -3.89 -6.96 -25.94
C PHE A 188 -4.52 -6.66 -27.31
N GLU A 189 -4.86 -5.40 -27.55
CA GLU A 189 -5.32 -4.91 -28.84
C GLU A 189 -4.23 -4.11 -29.53
N GLU A 190 -3.99 -4.44 -30.80
CA GLU A 190 -3.06 -3.71 -31.68
C GLU A 190 -1.75 -3.32 -30.99
N LEU A 191 -1.14 -4.26 -30.26
CA LEU A 191 0.14 -4.05 -29.60
C LEU A 191 1.22 -3.79 -30.65
N ALA A 192 1.86 -2.62 -30.59
CA ALA A 192 2.97 -2.28 -31.47
C ALA A 192 4.18 -3.20 -31.22
N LEU A 193 4.70 -3.82 -32.29
CA LEU A 193 5.77 -4.81 -32.21
C LEU A 193 7.16 -4.27 -32.55
N SER A 194 7.27 -3.00 -32.97
CA SER A 194 8.53 -2.39 -33.41
C SER A 194 9.61 -2.44 -32.32
N THR A 195 9.23 -2.24 -31.06
CA THR A 195 10.11 -2.33 -29.88
C THR A 195 10.50 -3.75 -29.51
N TYR A 196 9.80 -4.75 -30.04
CA TYR A 196 10.01 -6.17 -29.79
C TYR A 196 10.60 -6.90 -31.00
N GLY A 197 11.19 -6.17 -31.95
CA GLY A 197 11.80 -6.75 -33.15
C GLY A 197 10.78 -7.33 -34.13
N ASN A 198 9.57 -6.76 -34.18
CA ASN A 198 8.47 -7.17 -35.05
C ASN A 198 8.02 -8.63 -34.84
N ARG A 199 8.12 -9.12 -33.61
CA ARG A 199 7.56 -10.40 -33.16
C ARG A 199 6.73 -10.21 -31.90
N LEU A 200 5.92 -11.22 -31.58
CA LEU A 200 5.30 -11.29 -30.27
C LEU A 200 6.37 -11.38 -29.17
N PRO A 201 6.33 -10.50 -28.16
CA PRO A 201 7.22 -10.58 -27.02
C PRO A 201 6.87 -11.77 -26.12
N GLN A 202 7.87 -12.28 -25.41
CA GLN A 202 7.66 -13.24 -24.34
C GLN A 202 7.12 -12.50 -23.12
N LEU A 203 5.85 -12.73 -22.80
CA LEU A 203 5.17 -12.03 -21.72
C LEU A 203 5.22 -12.83 -20.42
N SER A 204 5.25 -12.09 -19.32
CA SER A 204 5.01 -12.65 -17.99
C SER A 204 4.32 -11.59 -17.13
N PHE A 205 3.52 -12.04 -16.19
CA PHE A 205 2.55 -11.23 -15.48
C PHE A 205 2.69 -11.48 -13.98
N GLU A 206 2.67 -10.41 -13.20
CA GLU A 206 2.49 -10.49 -11.76
C GLU A 206 1.01 -10.69 -11.48
N VAL A 207 0.65 -11.85 -10.94
CA VAL A 207 -0.75 -12.23 -10.71
C VAL A 207 -1.00 -12.30 -9.22
N PHE A 208 -2.15 -11.76 -8.79
CA PHE A 208 -2.63 -11.78 -7.42
C PHE A 208 -3.83 -12.73 -7.31
N ARG A 209 -3.69 -13.78 -6.51
CA ARG A 209 -4.76 -14.72 -6.14
C ARG A 209 -4.71 -14.99 -4.64
N PRO A 210 -5.11 -14.01 -3.80
CA PRO A 210 -5.11 -14.19 -2.35
C PRO A 210 -6.06 -15.31 -1.95
N LEU A 211 -5.78 -15.93 -0.81
CA LEU A 211 -6.70 -16.87 -0.19
C LEU A 211 -7.80 -16.06 0.49
N ALA A 212 -8.94 -15.88 -0.16
CA ALA A 212 -10.09 -15.14 0.39
C ALA A 212 -10.90 -15.99 1.39
N ASP A 213 -10.21 -16.78 2.21
CA ASP A 213 -10.81 -17.62 3.24
C ASP A 213 -11.00 -16.80 4.54
N PRO A 214 -12.14 -16.90 5.24
CA PRO A 214 -12.34 -16.23 6.53
C PRO A 214 -11.31 -16.57 7.62
N ASP A 215 -10.52 -17.63 7.46
CA ASP A 215 -9.48 -18.02 8.41
C ASP A 215 -8.06 -17.55 8.00
N THR A 216 -7.92 -16.79 6.90
CA THR A 216 -6.64 -16.23 6.44
C THR A 216 -6.51 -14.75 6.74
N ALA A 217 -5.28 -14.25 6.76
CA ALA A 217 -5.02 -12.82 6.96
C ALA A 217 -5.66 -11.98 5.84
N GLU A 218 -5.56 -12.44 4.59
CA GLU A 218 -6.10 -11.76 3.41
C GLU A 218 -7.64 -11.67 3.43
N GLY A 219 -8.33 -12.70 3.91
CA GLY A 219 -9.79 -12.72 4.04
C GLY A 219 -10.32 -11.98 5.28
N LEU A 220 -9.54 -11.94 6.38
CA LEU A 220 -9.92 -11.27 7.63
C LEU A 220 -9.65 -9.77 7.65
N THR A 221 -8.68 -9.29 6.86
CA THR A 221 -8.24 -7.89 6.92
C THR A 221 -9.31 -6.98 6.34
N ARG A 222 -9.97 -6.21 7.22
CA ARG A 222 -10.99 -5.21 6.85
C ARG A 222 -10.49 -3.77 6.88
N ALA A 223 -9.41 -3.52 7.61
CA ALA A 223 -8.83 -2.20 7.76
C ALA A 223 -7.32 -2.27 7.87
N VAL A 224 -6.64 -1.25 7.34
CA VAL A 224 -5.18 -1.11 7.44
C VAL A 224 -4.79 0.30 7.85
N THR A 225 -3.60 0.44 8.42
CA THR A 225 -2.98 1.74 8.69
C THR A 225 -1.96 2.03 7.60
N MET A 226 -2.11 3.17 6.93
CA MET A 226 -1.19 3.60 5.89
C MET A 226 0.00 4.32 6.50
N ILE A 227 1.17 3.70 6.33
CA ILE A 227 2.48 4.15 6.80
C ILE A 227 3.37 4.44 5.56
N PRO A 228 4.41 5.30 5.65
CA PRO A 228 5.19 5.67 6.84
C PRO A 228 4.72 6.90 7.64
N ALA A 229 3.64 7.58 7.26
CA ALA A 229 3.18 8.87 7.85
C ALA A 229 4.01 10.12 7.49
N SER A 230 5.21 9.92 6.96
CA SER A 230 6.14 10.97 6.54
C SER A 230 6.64 10.72 5.11
N GLY A 231 7.35 11.69 4.54
CA GLY A 231 7.69 11.80 3.13
C GLY A 231 6.88 12.91 2.46
N GLU A 232 7.60 13.92 1.95
CA GLU A 232 7.04 15.20 1.50
C GLU A 232 5.98 15.07 0.40
N PHE A 233 6.09 14.04 -0.45
CA PHE A 233 5.22 13.80 -1.61
C PHE A 233 4.67 12.37 -1.68
N THR A 234 4.86 11.55 -0.65
CA THR A 234 4.57 10.10 -0.66
C THR A 234 3.11 9.78 -0.97
N TYR A 235 2.18 10.67 -0.58
CA TYR A 235 0.75 10.51 -0.80
C TYR A 235 0.21 11.12 -2.09
N ALA A 236 1.06 11.79 -2.88
CA ALA A 236 0.62 12.42 -4.11
C ALA A 236 0.25 11.35 -5.16
N THR A 237 -0.90 11.52 -5.79
CA THR A 237 -1.37 10.66 -6.90
C THR A 237 -0.88 11.16 -8.25
N GLN A 238 -0.33 12.38 -8.30
CA GLN A 238 0.41 12.91 -9.44
C GLN A 238 1.92 12.66 -9.32
N ALA A 239 2.58 12.45 -10.45
CA ALA A 239 4.04 12.28 -10.48
C ALA A 239 4.76 13.58 -10.08
N ILE A 240 5.54 13.52 -9.00
CA ILE A 240 6.42 14.60 -8.57
C ILE A 240 7.85 14.23 -8.90
N ARG A 241 8.57 15.17 -9.51
CA ARG A 241 10.00 15.03 -9.80
C ARG A 241 10.78 16.21 -9.24
N LYS A 242 11.97 15.94 -8.71
CA LYS A 242 12.93 16.97 -8.31
C LYS A 242 13.96 17.21 -9.41
N THR A 243 14.50 18.43 -9.44
CA THR A 243 15.72 18.72 -10.21
C THR A 243 16.92 18.57 -9.30
N ASP A 244 17.85 17.69 -9.66
CA ASP A 244 19.09 17.42 -8.93
C ASP A 244 20.26 17.39 -9.90
N GLY A 245 21.23 18.30 -9.73
CA GLY A 245 22.40 18.40 -10.63
C GLY A 245 22.08 18.59 -12.12
N GLY A 246 20.90 19.14 -12.46
CA GLY A 246 20.42 19.27 -13.84
C GLY A 246 19.66 18.03 -14.38
N ALA A 247 19.66 16.91 -13.65
CA ALA A 247 18.83 15.75 -13.92
C ALA A 247 17.46 15.89 -13.25
N THR A 248 16.45 15.22 -13.80
CA THR A 248 15.12 15.14 -13.21
C THR A 248 14.93 13.75 -12.61
N VAL A 249 14.70 13.69 -11.30
CA VAL A 249 14.60 12.44 -10.52
C VAL A 249 13.21 12.33 -9.89
N PRO A 250 12.55 11.16 -9.94
CA PRO A 250 11.24 10.97 -9.31
C PRO A 250 11.31 11.06 -7.78
N GLU A 251 10.28 11.65 -7.16
CA GLU A 251 10.13 11.69 -5.70
C GLU A 251 9.12 10.66 -5.18
N ASN A 252 8.11 10.29 -5.99
CA ASN A 252 7.02 9.36 -5.59
C ASN A 252 6.71 8.29 -6.65
N LEU A 253 7.71 7.86 -7.41
CA LEU A 253 7.61 6.83 -8.46
C LEU A 253 8.66 5.74 -8.20
N ASN A 254 8.68 5.23 -6.97
CA ASN A 254 9.70 4.30 -6.50
C ASN A 254 9.30 2.85 -6.80
N ALA A 255 8.01 2.52 -6.71
CA ALA A 255 7.49 1.18 -6.97
C ALA A 255 7.50 0.83 -8.47
N LEU A 256 7.16 1.81 -9.31
CA LEU A 256 7.10 1.72 -10.76
C LEU A 256 7.43 3.08 -11.39
N ALA A 257 8.11 3.07 -12.54
CA ALA A 257 8.63 4.29 -13.16
C ALA A 257 7.54 5.28 -13.60
N ASP A 258 6.35 4.78 -13.91
CA ASP A 258 5.25 5.55 -14.51
C ASP A 258 3.97 5.54 -13.67
N SER A 259 4.01 4.97 -12.46
CA SER A 259 2.89 4.96 -11.51
C SER A 259 3.33 5.56 -10.19
N THR A 260 2.43 6.31 -9.56
CA THR A 260 2.71 6.92 -8.26
C THR A 260 2.59 5.89 -7.14
N ASP A 261 3.47 6.00 -6.14
CA ASP A 261 3.55 5.03 -5.06
C ASP A 261 2.23 4.86 -4.31
N MET A 262 1.46 5.93 -4.13
CA MET A 262 0.14 5.92 -3.49
C MET A 262 -0.88 5.07 -4.26
N VAL A 263 -0.97 5.28 -5.59
CA VAL A 263 -1.90 4.55 -6.46
C VAL A 263 -1.53 3.07 -6.50
N GLU A 264 -0.24 2.78 -6.70
CA GLU A 264 0.26 1.40 -6.73
C GLU A 264 0.06 0.69 -5.39
N ALA A 265 0.23 1.38 -4.27
CA ALA A 265 -0.02 0.82 -2.94
C ALA A 265 -1.50 0.45 -2.73
N LEU A 266 -2.43 1.31 -3.16
CA LEU A 266 -3.86 1.05 -3.06
C LEU A 266 -4.33 -0.05 -4.02
N ASP A 267 -3.82 -0.09 -5.25
CA ASP A 267 -4.11 -1.17 -6.21
C ASP A 267 -3.68 -2.53 -5.64
N ARG A 268 -2.46 -2.60 -5.11
CA ARG A 268 -1.94 -3.82 -4.47
C ARG A 268 -2.73 -4.19 -3.22
N LEU A 269 -3.12 -3.22 -2.41
CA LEU A 269 -3.93 -3.45 -1.22
C LEU A 269 -5.25 -4.12 -1.57
N GLN A 270 -6.00 -3.57 -2.53
CA GLN A 270 -7.30 -4.11 -2.93
C GLN A 270 -7.16 -5.46 -3.64
N ALA A 271 -6.08 -5.67 -4.40
CA ALA A 271 -5.78 -6.97 -4.99
C ALA A 271 -5.42 -8.02 -3.93
N MET A 272 -4.66 -7.68 -2.89
CA MET A 272 -4.19 -8.65 -1.90
C MET A 272 -5.19 -8.91 -0.78
N ALA A 273 -5.97 -7.91 -0.39
CA ALA A 273 -6.93 -7.98 0.70
C ALA A 273 -8.27 -7.39 0.24
N PRO A 274 -9.05 -8.14 -0.57
CA PRO A 274 -10.26 -7.62 -1.21
C PRO A 274 -11.38 -7.26 -0.21
N ALA A 275 -11.29 -7.73 1.04
CA ALA A 275 -12.22 -7.39 2.12
C ALA A 275 -11.92 -6.05 2.80
N VAL A 276 -10.83 -5.35 2.42
CA VAL A 276 -10.48 -4.05 3.00
C VAL A 276 -11.52 -3.01 2.61
N GLU A 277 -12.12 -2.42 3.63
CA GLU A 277 -13.17 -1.38 3.53
C GLU A 277 -12.75 -0.07 4.21
N SER A 278 -11.59 -0.03 4.88
CA SER A 278 -11.12 1.17 5.57
C SER A 278 -9.59 1.31 5.61
N VAL A 279 -9.13 2.55 5.50
CA VAL A 279 -7.71 2.91 5.60
C VAL A 279 -7.55 4.05 6.61
N SER A 280 -6.63 3.87 7.56
CA SER A 280 -6.19 4.96 8.44
C SER A 280 -5.02 5.70 7.79
N LEU A 281 -5.26 6.92 7.31
CA LEU A 281 -4.23 7.77 6.70
C LEU A 281 -3.47 8.52 7.79
N VAL A 282 -2.24 8.09 8.03
CA VAL A 282 -1.38 8.70 9.05
C VAL A 282 -0.60 9.86 8.43
N VAL A 283 -0.61 11.03 9.06
CA VAL A 283 0.12 12.22 8.58
C VAL A 283 0.86 12.89 9.73
N ALA A 284 2.19 12.99 9.62
CA ALA A 284 3.05 13.41 10.72
C ALA A 284 3.56 14.86 10.65
N TRP A 285 3.54 15.53 11.80
CA TRP A 285 4.40 16.69 12.10
C TRP A 285 5.47 16.29 13.13
N PHE A 286 6.37 17.23 13.45
CA PHE A 286 7.52 16.98 14.32
C PHE A 286 7.40 17.71 15.65
N GLY A 287 7.59 16.99 16.74
CA GLY A 287 7.80 17.51 18.09
C GLY A 287 9.28 17.57 18.41
N ASP A 288 9.76 18.61 19.11
CA ASP A 288 11.19 18.85 19.34
C ASP A 288 11.64 18.78 20.81
N ASP A 289 10.72 18.53 21.75
CA ASP A 289 11.01 18.52 23.19
C ASP A 289 10.00 17.64 23.95
N LEU A 290 10.42 16.93 24.99
CA LEU A 290 9.53 16.15 25.87
C LEU A 290 8.81 17.00 26.92
N ARG A 291 9.20 18.25 27.12
CA ARG A 291 8.58 19.16 28.10
C ARG A 291 7.39 19.84 27.45
N ALA A 292 6.19 19.60 27.97
CA ALA A 292 4.95 20.18 27.45
C ALA A 292 5.02 21.71 27.34
N GLY A 293 5.66 22.38 28.30
CA GLY A 293 5.83 23.84 28.28
C GLY A 293 6.79 24.39 27.22
N SER A 294 7.53 23.55 26.50
CA SER A 294 8.58 23.96 25.55
C SER A 294 8.48 23.29 24.19
N CYS A 295 7.83 22.12 24.11
CA CYS A 295 7.63 21.38 22.87
C CYS A 295 6.83 22.17 21.85
N LYS A 296 7.37 22.24 20.63
CA LYS A 296 6.70 22.80 19.45
C LYS A 296 6.38 21.69 18.48
N VAL A 297 5.19 21.75 17.89
CA VAL A 297 4.72 20.81 16.87
C VAL A 297 4.68 21.51 15.52
N ARG A 298 5.53 21.10 14.57
CA ARG A 298 5.76 21.83 13.29
C ARG A 298 5.79 20.90 12.09
N PRO A 299 5.32 21.34 10.90
CA PRO A 299 5.59 20.61 9.67
C PRO A 299 7.08 20.69 9.35
N GLY A 300 7.65 19.58 8.89
CA GLY A 300 9.09 19.47 8.62
C GLY A 300 9.45 19.08 7.20
N VAL A 301 10.69 19.36 6.81
CA VAL A 301 11.27 19.04 5.49
C VAL A 301 12.63 18.37 5.63
N GLU A 302 12.99 17.54 4.66
CA GLU A 302 14.28 16.83 4.59
C GLU A 302 15.45 17.76 4.27
N VAL A 303 15.17 18.76 3.43
CA VAL A 303 16.12 19.77 2.93
C VAL A 303 15.41 21.12 2.80
N LEU A 304 16.15 22.21 3.05
CA LEU A 304 15.64 23.57 2.91
C LEU A 304 15.53 24.05 1.46
N ALA A 305 16.26 23.42 0.54
CA ALA A 305 16.27 23.75 -0.87
C ALA A 305 16.02 22.49 -1.71
N LYS A 306 14.84 22.40 -2.33
CA LYS A 306 14.45 21.38 -3.31
C LYS A 306 13.47 22.03 -4.28
N SER A 307 13.75 21.94 -5.57
CA SER A 307 12.82 22.37 -6.62
C SER A 307 12.11 21.14 -7.18
N THR A 308 10.79 21.19 -7.25
CA THR A 308 9.95 20.08 -7.70
C THR A 308 8.92 20.52 -8.73
N THR A 309 8.57 19.61 -9.63
CA THR A 309 7.53 19.80 -10.65
C THR A 309 6.54 18.63 -10.63
N PRO A 310 5.27 18.86 -10.99
CA PRO A 310 4.65 20.17 -11.29
C PRO A 310 4.28 21.00 -10.05
N ALA A 311 4.40 20.44 -8.84
CA ALA A 311 3.98 21.08 -7.60
C ALA A 311 5.15 21.29 -6.62
N SER A 312 5.03 22.34 -5.80
CA SER A 312 5.94 22.64 -4.70
C SER A 312 5.38 22.15 -3.36
N TRP A 313 6.26 21.81 -2.43
CA TRP A 313 5.87 21.44 -1.08
C TRP A 313 5.35 22.64 -0.27
N SER A 314 4.25 22.45 0.45
CA SER A 314 3.72 23.38 1.46
C SER A 314 2.83 22.61 2.45
N ALA A 315 2.86 23.00 3.73
CA ALA A 315 1.97 22.46 4.75
C ALA A 315 1.48 23.58 5.68
N ASN A 316 0.16 23.73 5.85
CA ASN A 316 -0.47 24.78 6.64
C ASN A 316 -0.03 26.21 6.24
N GLY A 317 0.25 26.41 4.95
CA GLY A 317 0.80 27.66 4.40
C GLY A 317 2.28 27.90 4.67
N VAL A 318 2.98 26.96 5.31
CA VAL A 318 4.44 27.02 5.53
C VAL A 318 5.16 26.58 4.26
N SER A 319 5.98 27.46 3.70
CA SER A 319 6.86 27.12 2.59
C SER A 319 8.07 26.31 3.06
N ARG A 320 8.69 25.54 2.18
CA ARG A 320 9.88 24.71 2.47
C ARG A 320 10.97 25.47 3.22
N ALA A 321 11.29 26.68 2.78
CA ALA A 321 12.37 27.48 3.36
C ALA A 321 12.10 27.89 4.83
N ASN A 322 10.83 27.90 5.25
CA ASN A 322 10.40 28.29 6.59
C ASN A 322 9.99 27.09 7.46
N ALA A 323 10.06 25.87 6.91
CA ALA A 323 9.68 24.65 7.62
C ALA A 323 10.76 24.21 8.61
N PHE A 324 10.38 23.34 9.54
CA PHE A 324 11.32 22.72 10.44
C PHE A 324 12.24 21.77 9.65
N LEU A 325 13.56 22.00 9.68
CA LEU A 325 14.50 21.07 9.06
C LEU A 325 14.67 19.85 9.99
N VAL A 326 14.31 18.67 9.50
CA VAL A 326 14.48 17.43 10.27
C VAL A 326 15.96 17.19 10.56
N SER A 327 16.23 16.57 11.71
CA SER A 327 17.59 16.23 12.11
C SER A 327 18.25 15.28 11.12
N ARG A 328 19.58 15.27 11.19
CA ARG A 328 20.44 14.51 10.28
C ARG A 328 21.32 13.55 11.03
N ASP A 329 21.61 12.42 10.40
CA ASP A 329 22.57 11.45 10.91
C ASP A 329 24.03 11.89 10.67
N ASP A 330 24.98 11.06 11.09
CA ASP A 330 26.40 11.29 10.94
C ASP A 330 26.90 11.26 9.49
N GLN A 331 26.08 10.79 8.54
CA GLN A 331 26.35 10.86 7.10
C GLN A 331 25.59 12.01 6.41
N ASP A 332 25.08 12.98 7.16
CA ASP A 332 24.30 14.13 6.65
C ASP A 332 23.02 13.73 5.91
N ARG A 333 22.43 12.58 6.25
CA ARG A 333 21.14 12.14 5.70
C ARG A 333 20.01 12.53 6.66
N PRO A 334 18.84 12.93 6.14
CA PRO A 334 17.69 13.20 7.00
C PRO A 334 17.26 11.93 7.74
N VAL A 335 17.06 12.03 9.06
CA VAL A 335 16.65 10.89 9.90
C VAL A 335 15.20 10.49 9.65
N TYR A 336 14.36 11.47 9.29
CA TYR A 336 12.96 11.28 8.95
C TYR A 336 12.67 11.76 7.53
N GLY A 337 11.66 11.18 6.88
CA GLY A 337 11.00 11.83 5.75
C GLY A 337 10.25 13.09 6.23
N GLY A 338 10.03 14.07 5.35
CA GLY A 338 9.34 15.32 5.72
C GLY A 338 7.84 15.14 5.99
N THR A 339 7.14 16.19 6.44
CA THR A 339 5.67 16.17 6.53
C THR A 339 5.06 16.06 5.13
N PRO A 340 4.08 15.18 4.88
CA PRO A 340 3.40 15.13 3.58
C PRO A 340 2.77 16.49 3.24
N SER A 341 2.98 16.96 2.00
CA SER A 341 2.42 18.21 1.50
C SER A 341 0.89 18.19 1.54
N ASP A 342 0.26 19.34 1.81
CA ASP A 342 -1.20 19.42 1.95
C ASP A 342 -1.93 18.90 0.71
N PHE A 343 -1.46 19.25 -0.50
CA PHE A 343 -2.09 18.78 -1.74
C PHE A 343 -2.01 17.25 -1.88
N ALA A 344 -0.92 16.63 -1.41
CA ALA A 344 -0.71 15.20 -1.50
C ALA A 344 -1.66 14.47 -0.54
N VAL A 345 -1.88 15.03 0.65
CA VAL A 345 -2.86 14.52 1.61
C VAL A 345 -4.28 14.59 1.03
N VAL A 346 -4.66 15.70 0.40
CA VAL A 346 -5.97 15.84 -0.25
C VAL A 346 -6.15 14.81 -1.36
N GLN A 347 -5.16 14.67 -2.25
CA GLN A 347 -5.17 13.66 -3.32
C GLN A 347 -5.35 12.24 -2.78
N ALA A 348 -4.66 11.87 -1.71
CA ALA A 348 -4.81 10.55 -1.10
C ALA A 348 -6.21 10.32 -0.52
N ILE A 349 -6.81 11.33 0.13
CA ILE A 349 -8.18 11.23 0.64
C ILE A 349 -9.17 11.04 -0.51
N GLU A 350 -9.05 11.85 -1.57
CA GLU A 350 -9.92 11.77 -2.74
C GLU A 350 -9.79 10.41 -3.45
N GLU A 351 -8.56 9.92 -3.63
CA GLU A 351 -8.28 8.62 -4.27
C GLU A 351 -8.86 7.44 -3.47
N MET A 352 -8.67 7.42 -2.15
CA MET A 352 -9.26 6.37 -1.30
C MET A 352 -10.79 6.40 -1.36
N LYS A 353 -11.39 7.59 -1.34
CA LYS A 353 -12.85 7.72 -1.42
C LYS A 353 -13.40 7.35 -2.80
N ALA A 354 -12.68 7.68 -3.88
CA ALA A 354 -13.04 7.27 -5.24
C ALA A 354 -13.07 5.74 -5.39
N ARG A 355 -12.23 5.03 -4.62
CA ARG A 355 -12.21 3.56 -4.53
C ARG A 355 -13.25 2.97 -3.57
N GLY A 356 -14.05 3.79 -2.91
CA GLY A 356 -15.06 3.36 -1.93
C GLY A 356 -14.48 2.97 -0.57
N LEU A 357 -13.23 3.34 -0.26
CA LEU A 357 -12.61 3.07 1.04
C LEU A 357 -13.02 4.14 2.06
N ARG A 358 -13.34 3.69 3.28
CA ARG A 358 -13.58 4.60 4.41
C ARG A 358 -12.27 5.14 4.95
N VAL A 359 -12.16 6.45 5.11
CA VAL A 359 -10.93 7.11 5.52
C VAL A 359 -10.99 7.50 7.00
N THR A 360 -10.04 6.99 7.78
CA THR A 360 -9.75 7.50 9.13
C THR A 360 -8.53 8.42 9.04
N PHE A 361 -8.69 9.71 9.30
CA PHE A 361 -7.56 10.62 9.34
C PHE A 361 -6.85 10.52 10.71
N TYR A 362 -5.54 10.26 10.68
CA TYR A 362 -4.72 9.99 11.86
C TYR A 362 -3.56 11.00 11.92
N PRO A 363 -3.70 12.13 12.63
CA PRO A 363 -2.58 13.03 12.90
C PRO A 363 -1.55 12.35 13.82
N PHE A 364 -0.27 12.49 13.48
CA PHE A 364 0.84 11.85 14.19
C PHE A 364 1.94 12.86 14.55
N ILE A 365 2.69 12.58 15.62
CA ILE A 365 3.86 13.36 16.01
C ILE A 365 5.08 12.46 16.05
N LEU A 366 6.05 12.76 15.20
CA LEU A 366 7.39 12.19 15.27
C LEU A 366 8.25 13.08 16.17
N MET A 367 8.92 12.51 17.17
CA MET A 367 9.82 13.31 18.02
C MET A 367 11.20 13.38 17.38
N ASP A 368 11.60 14.60 17.02
CA ASP A 368 12.88 14.88 16.42
C ASP A 368 13.84 15.50 17.45
N VAL A 369 14.33 14.63 18.33
CA VAL A 369 15.31 14.96 19.38
C VAL A 369 16.58 14.17 19.09
N PRO A 370 17.59 14.77 18.43
CA PRO A 370 18.76 14.04 17.96
C PRO A 370 19.74 13.69 19.09
N PRO A 371 20.69 12.76 18.83
CA PRO A 371 21.82 12.50 19.72
C PRO A 371 22.58 13.77 20.08
N GLY A 372 23.06 13.86 21.33
CA GLY A 372 23.86 15.00 21.80
C GLY A 372 23.06 16.29 22.04
N ASN A 373 21.72 16.24 22.04
CA ASN A 373 20.89 17.39 22.40
C ASN A 373 21.18 17.86 23.84
N THR A 374 21.01 19.16 24.08
CA THR A 374 21.26 19.81 25.38
C THR A 374 19.97 20.21 26.10
N LEU A 375 18.85 19.57 25.76
CA LEU A 375 17.55 19.87 26.34
C LEU A 375 17.48 19.36 27.79
N PRO A 376 16.95 20.12 28.76
CA PRO A 376 16.67 19.62 30.09
C PRO A 376 15.75 18.38 30.04
N ASN A 377 16.13 17.32 30.73
CA ASN A 377 15.38 16.08 30.78
C ASN A 377 14.22 16.20 31.80
N PRO A 378 12.94 16.18 31.38
CA PRO A 378 11.82 16.26 32.33
C PRO A 378 11.77 15.09 33.30
N TYR A 379 12.37 13.94 32.94
CA TYR A 379 12.46 12.74 33.78
C TYR A 379 13.74 12.74 34.63
N SER A 380 14.05 13.88 35.25
CA SER A 380 15.17 14.05 36.17
C SER A 380 14.80 15.02 37.30
N ASP A 381 15.48 14.89 38.44
CA ASP A 381 15.25 15.75 39.59
C ASP A 381 15.51 17.22 39.26
N ASN A 382 14.51 18.06 39.51
CA ASN A 382 14.47 19.48 39.16
C ASN A 382 14.69 19.76 37.66
N ALA A 383 14.51 18.76 36.79
CA ALA A 383 14.90 18.79 35.39
C ALA A 383 16.37 19.21 35.18
N ALA A 384 17.25 18.84 36.12
CA ALA A 384 18.63 19.29 36.14
C ALA A 384 19.55 18.49 35.21
N GLU A 385 19.15 17.30 34.78
CA GLU A 385 19.93 16.51 33.82
C GLU A 385 19.79 17.12 32.42
N THR A 386 20.93 17.31 31.76
CA THR A 386 21.01 17.79 30.38
C THR A 386 21.03 16.59 29.42
N GLY A 387 20.16 16.64 28.41
CA GLY A 387 20.04 15.62 27.37
C GLY A 387 18.76 14.82 27.53
N GLN A 388 17.82 15.03 26.63
CA GLN A 388 16.64 14.18 26.51
C GLN A 388 16.97 12.89 25.74
N PRO A 389 16.21 11.80 25.98
CA PRO A 389 16.34 10.57 25.20
C PRO A 389 16.24 10.84 23.70
N VAL A 390 17.03 10.11 22.91
CA VAL A 390 17.11 10.26 21.45
C VAL A 390 15.82 9.72 20.81
N PHE A 391 15.25 10.49 19.87
CA PHE A 391 14.05 10.17 19.10
C PHE A 391 12.95 9.46 19.92
N PRO A 392 12.52 10.07 21.04
CA PRO A 392 11.67 9.40 22.01
C PRO A 392 10.27 9.16 21.45
N TRP A 393 9.57 8.16 21.97
CA TRP A 393 8.13 8.05 21.70
C TRP A 393 7.37 9.28 22.22
N ARG A 394 6.46 9.84 21.41
CA ARG A 394 5.63 11.02 21.74
C ARG A 394 4.83 10.87 23.04
N GLY A 395 4.51 9.64 23.42
CA GLY A 395 3.83 9.33 24.67
C GLY A 395 4.59 9.74 25.93
N ARG A 396 5.87 10.09 25.78
CA ARG A 396 6.74 10.60 26.85
C ARG A 396 6.68 12.12 27.02
N ILE A 397 5.95 12.87 26.19
CA ILE A 397 5.74 14.32 26.44
C ILE A 397 5.01 14.48 27.78
N THR A 398 5.53 15.30 28.68
CA THR A 398 5.05 15.44 30.07
C THR A 398 5.30 16.85 30.63
N CYS A 399 4.80 17.13 31.83
CA CYS A 399 5.19 18.31 32.59
C CYS A 399 6.67 18.24 33.02
N SER A 400 7.29 19.39 33.24
CA SER A 400 8.71 19.49 33.60
C SER A 400 8.89 20.30 34.88
N PRO A 401 9.51 19.73 35.93
CA PRO A 401 9.89 18.32 36.08
C PRO A 401 8.66 17.38 36.13
N ALA A 402 8.84 16.14 35.67
CA ALA A 402 7.77 15.14 35.55
C ALA A 402 7.32 14.62 36.92
N ALA A 403 6.10 14.06 36.98
CA ALA A 403 5.58 13.42 38.18
C ALA A 403 6.53 12.31 38.67
N GLY A 404 6.80 12.27 39.98
CA GLY A 404 7.69 11.28 40.60
C GLY A 404 9.15 11.73 40.76
N PHE A 405 9.52 12.91 40.24
CA PHE A 405 10.85 13.50 40.40
C PHE A 405 10.84 14.69 41.36
N ALA A 406 11.97 15.03 41.95
CA ALA A 406 12.10 16.21 42.80
C ALA A 406 11.75 17.48 42.00
N GLY A 407 11.04 18.41 42.63
CA GLY A 407 10.58 19.64 41.96
C GLY A 407 9.43 19.44 40.96
N ALA A 408 8.82 18.25 40.92
CA ALA A 408 7.67 17.97 40.04
C ALA A 408 6.58 19.04 40.16
N VAL A 409 6.07 19.47 39.00
CA VAL A 409 4.97 20.43 38.92
C VAL A 409 3.59 19.77 38.82
N ASP A 410 3.53 18.44 38.81
CA ASP A 410 2.27 17.70 38.85
C ASP A 410 1.43 18.09 40.09
N LYS A 411 0.11 18.18 39.90
CA LYS A 411 -0.87 18.71 40.87
C LYS A 411 -0.71 20.20 41.20
N THR A 412 -0.07 20.99 40.34
CA THR A 412 0.08 22.44 40.52
C THR A 412 -0.51 23.25 39.35
N ALA A 413 -0.73 24.55 39.56
CA ALA A 413 -1.13 25.45 38.49
C ALA A 413 -0.08 25.55 37.36
N THR A 414 1.21 25.38 37.68
CA THR A 414 2.30 25.39 36.68
C THR A 414 2.15 24.26 35.66
N ALA A 415 1.70 23.07 36.09
CA ALA A 415 1.40 21.98 35.16
C ALA A 415 0.28 22.35 34.18
N ALA A 416 -0.75 23.07 34.61
CA ALA A 416 -1.81 23.56 33.71
C ALA A 416 -1.24 24.52 32.66
N SER A 417 -0.38 25.47 33.07
CA SER A 417 0.25 26.42 32.15
C SER A 417 1.16 25.73 31.12
N GLN A 418 1.92 24.71 31.54
CA GLN A 418 2.77 23.93 30.62
C GLN A 418 1.94 23.13 29.61
N VAL A 419 0.83 22.53 30.05
CA VAL A 419 -0.10 21.84 29.13
C VAL A 419 -0.75 22.82 28.16
N ALA A 420 -1.20 23.99 28.64
CA ALA A 420 -1.78 25.01 27.78
C ALA A 420 -0.78 25.50 26.71
N ALA A 421 0.49 25.64 27.06
CA ALA A 421 1.55 26.00 26.12
C ALA A 421 1.73 24.94 25.00
N LEU A 422 1.70 23.65 25.32
CA LEU A 422 1.75 22.58 24.31
C LEU A 422 0.57 22.64 23.36
N PHE A 423 -0.64 22.86 23.88
CA PHE A 423 -1.84 22.90 23.04
C PHE A 423 -1.85 24.15 22.15
N GLY A 424 -1.32 25.28 22.62
CA GLY A 424 -1.36 26.54 21.91
C GLY A 424 -2.73 27.22 21.95
N ALA A 425 -2.86 28.35 21.26
CA ALA A 425 -4.05 29.20 21.29
C ALA A 425 -4.88 29.12 19.99
N ALA A 426 -4.52 28.22 19.07
CA ALA A 426 -5.24 28.03 17.80
C ALA A 426 -6.74 27.78 18.03
N THR A 427 -7.57 28.40 17.20
CA THR A 427 -9.03 28.23 17.16
C THR A 427 -9.46 27.84 15.75
N PRO A 428 -10.69 27.35 15.53
CA PRO A 428 -11.20 27.09 14.18
C PRO A 428 -11.08 28.28 13.21
N ALA A 429 -11.16 29.51 13.73
CA ALA A 429 -11.05 30.75 12.94
C ALA A 429 -9.60 31.17 12.63
N SER A 430 -8.60 30.46 13.14
CA SER A 430 -7.17 30.77 12.92
C SER A 430 -6.63 30.27 11.57
N PHE A 431 -7.51 29.91 10.63
CA PHE A 431 -7.17 29.33 9.34
C PHE A 431 -7.95 30.01 8.22
N SER A 432 -7.31 30.16 7.06
CA SER A 432 -7.96 30.53 5.80
C SER A 432 -8.01 29.33 4.88
N VAL A 433 -9.17 29.08 4.29
CA VAL A 433 -9.39 27.96 3.35
C VAL A 433 -9.72 28.54 1.98
N SER A 434 -8.97 28.14 0.96
CA SER A 434 -9.20 28.53 -0.44
C SER A 434 -9.10 27.30 -1.33
N GLY A 435 -10.25 26.82 -1.82
CA GLY A 435 -10.32 25.52 -2.48
C GLY A 435 -9.83 24.41 -1.56
N GLN A 436 -8.82 23.67 -2.01
CA GLN A 436 -8.17 22.58 -1.25
C GLN A 436 -6.95 23.04 -0.44
N SER A 437 -6.64 24.35 -0.41
CA SER A 437 -5.51 24.90 0.33
C SER A 437 -5.95 25.47 1.67
N VAL A 438 -5.19 25.14 2.72
CA VAL A 438 -5.41 25.64 4.08
C VAL A 438 -4.15 26.36 4.56
N SER A 439 -4.30 27.61 5.01
CA SER A 439 -3.19 28.42 5.51
C SER A 439 -3.46 28.96 6.91
N TRP A 440 -2.40 29.07 7.71
CA TRP A 440 -2.46 29.66 9.04
C TRP A 440 -2.60 31.19 8.98
N THR A 441 -3.53 31.73 9.77
CA THR A 441 -3.73 33.18 9.93
C THR A 441 -3.53 33.68 11.36
N GLY A 442 -3.29 32.78 12.31
CA GLY A 442 -3.00 33.13 13.70
C GLY A 442 -1.56 33.64 13.93
N PRO A 443 -1.16 33.83 15.20
CA PRO A 443 0.19 34.30 15.53
C PRO A 443 1.29 33.38 14.99
N SER A 444 2.35 33.95 14.40
CA SER A 444 3.45 33.18 13.78
C SER A 444 4.26 32.33 14.77
N GLY A 445 4.23 32.68 16.06
CA GLY A 445 4.91 31.95 17.14
C GLY A 445 4.12 30.76 17.70
N ASP A 446 2.85 30.58 17.32
CA ASP A 446 2.04 29.46 17.80
C ASP A 446 2.34 28.18 17.00
N TRP A 447 3.01 27.23 17.65
CA TRP A 447 3.29 25.89 17.15
C TRP A 447 2.72 24.84 18.08
N GLY A 448 1.52 25.09 18.59
CA GLY A 448 0.82 24.17 19.49
C GLY A 448 0.15 23.00 18.76
N LEU A 449 -0.17 21.96 19.52
CA LEU A 449 -0.89 20.77 19.07
C LEU A 449 -2.22 21.13 18.38
N ARG A 450 -2.94 22.12 18.90
CA ARG A 450 -4.23 22.55 18.32
C ARG A 450 -4.05 23.07 16.90
N ARG A 451 -2.95 23.76 16.60
CA ARG A 451 -2.67 24.24 15.25
C ARG A 451 -2.58 23.10 14.25
N MET A 452 -1.82 22.05 14.58
CA MET A 452 -1.70 20.85 13.74
C MET A 452 -3.06 20.18 13.53
N VAL A 453 -3.79 19.92 14.62
CA VAL A 453 -5.04 19.15 14.56
C VAL A 453 -6.15 19.92 13.83
N LEU A 454 -6.29 21.23 14.09
CA LEU A 454 -7.30 22.06 13.43
C LEU A 454 -6.95 22.34 11.96
N HIS A 455 -5.65 22.45 11.62
CA HIS A 455 -5.20 22.47 10.23
C HIS A 455 -5.72 21.25 9.48
N TYR A 456 -5.47 20.06 10.02
CA TYR A 456 -5.90 18.82 9.39
C TYR A 456 -7.41 18.65 9.35
N ALA A 457 -8.15 19.14 10.34
CA ALA A 457 -9.61 19.16 10.28
C ALA A 457 -10.13 19.99 9.09
N HIS A 458 -9.57 21.19 8.89
CA HIS A 458 -9.90 22.02 7.71
C HIS A 458 -9.48 21.35 6.40
N LEU A 459 -8.29 20.73 6.36
CA LEU A 459 -7.79 20.05 5.17
C LEU A 459 -8.67 18.85 4.79
N CYS A 460 -9.11 18.06 5.78
CA CYS A 460 -10.05 16.96 5.57
C CYS A 460 -11.40 17.46 5.06
N ALA A 461 -11.92 18.57 5.61
CA ALA A 461 -13.16 19.18 5.11
C ALA A 461 -13.00 19.63 3.65
N ALA A 462 -11.88 20.27 3.32
CA ALA A 462 -11.57 20.73 1.96
C ALA A 462 -11.39 19.59 0.95
N ALA A 463 -10.95 18.41 1.39
CA ALA A 463 -10.88 17.18 0.60
C ALA A 463 -12.25 16.46 0.42
N GLY A 464 -13.35 17.09 0.85
CA GLY A 464 -14.69 16.50 0.78
C GLY A 464 -15.06 15.62 1.98
N GLY A 465 -14.34 15.71 3.10
CA GLY A 465 -14.61 15.04 4.37
C GLY A 465 -14.07 13.62 4.48
N VAL A 466 -13.97 13.12 5.72
CA VAL A 466 -13.50 11.78 6.08
C VAL A 466 -14.51 11.06 7.00
N ASP A 467 -14.46 9.73 7.05
CA ASP A 467 -15.35 8.91 7.87
C ASP A 467 -15.05 9.01 9.36
N ALA A 468 -13.77 9.08 9.70
CA ALA A 468 -13.30 9.26 11.07
C ALA A 468 -12.08 10.19 11.14
N PHE A 469 -11.93 10.90 12.26
CA PHE A 469 -10.83 11.82 12.51
C PHE A 469 -10.34 11.68 13.95
N LEU A 470 -9.02 11.54 14.13
CA LEU A 470 -8.39 11.41 15.44
C LEU A 470 -7.83 12.75 15.91
N ILE A 471 -8.05 13.12 17.18
CA ILE A 471 -7.60 14.40 17.75
C ILE A 471 -6.25 14.34 18.46
N GLY A 472 -5.71 13.14 18.64
CA GLY A 472 -4.49 12.88 19.40
C GLY A 472 -4.34 11.39 19.62
N THR A 473 -3.09 10.94 19.77
CA THR A 473 -2.76 9.51 19.75
C THR A 473 -1.62 9.19 20.71
N GLU A 474 -1.81 8.19 21.56
CA GLU A 474 -0.81 7.64 22.49
C GLU A 474 -0.01 8.69 23.30
N MET A 475 -0.69 9.55 24.06
CA MET A 475 -0.05 10.56 24.93
C MET A 475 -0.33 10.34 26.42
N PRO A 476 0.06 9.18 27.00
CA PRO A 476 -0.15 8.91 28.42
C PRO A 476 0.62 9.88 29.32
N GLY A 477 1.85 10.27 28.96
CA GLY A 477 2.64 11.24 29.73
C GLY A 477 1.96 12.60 29.85
N LEU A 478 1.15 12.98 28.86
CA LEU A 478 0.40 14.23 28.82
C LEU A 478 -0.96 14.11 29.53
N THR A 479 -1.71 13.06 29.25
CA THR A 479 -3.08 12.85 29.77
C THR A 479 -3.12 12.48 31.25
N THR A 480 -1.98 12.07 31.83
CA THR A 480 -1.85 11.76 33.26
C THR A 480 -1.42 12.96 34.11
N ILE A 481 -1.02 14.08 33.50
CA ILE A 481 -0.67 15.32 34.20
C ILE A 481 -1.89 15.86 34.93
N ARG A 482 -1.67 16.32 36.16
CA ARG A 482 -2.69 16.94 37.00
C ARG A 482 -2.37 18.39 37.31
N SER A 483 -3.41 19.22 37.41
CA SER A 483 -3.33 20.59 37.94
C SER A 483 -3.93 20.74 39.35
N GLY A 484 -4.44 19.63 39.91
CA GLY A 484 -4.98 19.51 41.25
C GLY A 484 -5.22 18.03 41.59
N ALA A 485 -5.91 17.72 42.69
CA ALA A 485 -6.10 16.32 43.12
C ALA A 485 -6.82 15.44 42.08
N SER A 486 -7.79 16.01 41.35
CA SER A 486 -8.66 15.31 40.40
C SER A 486 -8.85 16.06 39.07
N SER A 487 -7.94 17.00 38.76
CA SER A 487 -8.04 17.86 37.58
C SER A 487 -6.95 17.52 36.57
N TYR A 488 -7.34 17.10 35.37
CA TYR A 488 -6.44 16.65 34.30
C TYR A 488 -6.49 17.66 33.13
N PRO A 489 -5.63 18.69 33.11
CA PRO A 489 -5.73 19.79 32.14
C PRO A 489 -5.65 19.32 30.69
N ALA A 490 -4.82 18.32 30.38
CA ALA A 490 -4.70 17.81 29.01
C ALA A 490 -5.97 17.10 28.53
N VAL A 491 -6.63 16.35 29.41
CA VAL A 491 -7.90 15.68 29.10
C VAL A 491 -8.97 16.73 28.78
N GLN A 492 -9.04 17.81 29.56
CA GLN A 492 -9.97 18.91 29.26
C GLN A 492 -9.63 19.57 27.92
N ALA A 493 -8.35 19.87 27.66
CA ALA A 493 -7.93 20.48 26.40
C ALA A 493 -8.22 19.60 25.16
N PHE A 494 -8.11 18.27 25.26
CA PHE A 494 -8.55 17.36 24.21
C PHE A 494 -10.06 17.36 24.02
N ARG A 495 -10.85 17.45 25.11
CA ARG A 495 -12.32 17.56 25.02
C ARG A 495 -12.74 18.85 24.32
N ASP A 496 -12.07 19.95 24.61
CA ASP A 496 -12.34 21.24 23.96
C ASP A 496 -11.95 21.18 22.48
N LEU A 497 -10.76 20.62 22.17
CA LEU A 497 -10.31 20.38 20.79
C LEU A 497 -11.27 19.48 20.00
N LEU A 498 -11.88 18.48 20.65
CA LEU A 498 -12.91 17.64 20.02
C LEU A 498 -14.11 18.48 19.57
N GLY A 499 -14.58 19.41 20.42
CA GLY A 499 -15.66 20.34 20.09
C GLY A 499 -15.31 21.25 18.90
N ASP A 500 -14.08 21.77 18.88
CA ASP A 500 -13.60 22.59 17.77
C ASP A 500 -13.50 21.80 16.46
N VAL A 501 -12.95 20.59 16.48
CA VAL A 501 -12.90 19.71 15.30
C VAL A 501 -14.31 19.36 14.82
N ARG A 502 -15.26 19.12 15.74
CA ARG A 502 -16.67 18.89 15.40
C ARG A 502 -17.31 20.08 14.68
N SER A 503 -16.94 21.30 15.06
CA SER A 503 -17.44 22.51 14.41
C SER A 503 -16.99 22.63 12.95
N ILE A 504 -15.84 22.04 12.60
CA ILE A 504 -15.26 22.05 11.25
C ILE A 504 -15.80 20.88 10.40
N LEU A 505 -15.76 19.66 10.95
CA LEU A 505 -16.09 18.43 10.19
C LEU A 505 -17.59 18.10 10.15
N GLY A 506 -18.43 18.84 10.89
CA GLY A 506 -19.87 18.58 10.97
C GLY A 506 -20.20 17.28 11.69
N SER A 507 -21.47 16.84 11.69
CA SER A 507 -21.94 15.68 12.46
C SER A 507 -21.64 14.31 11.82
N GLY A 508 -21.34 14.27 10.52
CA GLY A 508 -21.15 13.03 9.76
C GLY A 508 -19.85 12.28 10.08
N THR A 509 -18.78 13.00 10.42
CA THR A 509 -17.47 12.39 10.73
C THR A 509 -17.42 11.87 12.17
N LYS A 510 -16.94 10.64 12.38
CA LYS A 510 -16.64 10.14 13.73
C LYS A 510 -15.38 10.84 14.24
N ILE A 511 -15.36 11.25 15.51
CA ILE A 511 -14.19 11.93 16.09
C ILE A 511 -13.78 11.17 17.35
N GLY A 512 -12.50 10.87 17.49
CA GLY A 512 -11.98 10.07 18.59
C GLY A 512 -10.53 10.38 18.95
N TYR A 513 -10.01 9.66 19.92
CA TYR A 513 -8.62 9.67 20.36
C TYR A 513 -8.08 8.24 20.23
N ALA A 514 -6.84 8.06 19.76
CA ALA A 514 -6.26 6.73 19.54
C ALA A 514 -5.27 6.30 20.63
#